data_AF-A0A0L8M144-F1
#
_entry.id   AF-A0A0L8M144-F1
#
_cell.length_a   1.000
_cell.length_b   1.000
_cell.length_c   1.000
_cell.angle_alpha   90.00
_cell.angle_beta   90.00
_cell.angle_gamma   90.00
#
_symmetry.space_group_name_H-M   'P 1'
#
loop_
_entity.id
_entity.type
_entity.pdbx_description
1 polymer ?
#
loop_
_entity_poly.entity_id
_entity_poly.type
_entity_poly.pdbx_seq_one_letter_code
_entity_poly.pdbx_strand_id
1 'polypeptide(L)'
;MPVRRPESPPAEARFEPPAAAPPVPAAPPVPAAAPAPAGPAAARPEVSHLGDRAPTYAPEPGALPPADPAALDALTPDTVLEGARYGTYTLRAASLRGDSARYRGEARRDFLLTARFGSGDEALVLVALAGGDRAAPGAAEAAAELCRTVAGAVGRSQERLAEDIRAGRRDALRSGLQRLTDRGYGRLRARAAELGLAETAYTAGLRGLLLPVDPQCRTRVCFGAGAGGLFRLRSGAWQDLEPDAQAEDAEGGFRFRASVARSGDTLLLCSGGLAEPMREEAALPAELAARWAEQEPPGLAAFLADIQLRLKGYADDRTAAAVWEA
;
A
#
# COMPACT_ATOMS: atom_id res chain seq x y z
N MET A 1 -4.76 77.28 3.71
CA MET A 1 -5.14 75.96 4.26
C MET A 1 -4.10 74.95 3.79
N PRO A 2 -3.45 74.18 4.69
CA PRO A 2 -2.16 73.56 4.42
C PRO A 2 -2.28 72.23 3.66
N VAL A 3 -1.31 71.98 2.78
CA VAL A 3 -1.11 70.72 2.06
C VAL A 3 -0.49 69.70 3.01
N ARG A 4 -1.20 68.60 3.32
CA ARG A 4 -0.62 67.44 4.03
C ARG A 4 0.14 66.57 3.01
N ARG A 5 1.42 66.33 3.30
CA ARG A 5 2.28 65.33 2.63
C ARG A 5 1.80 63.90 2.93
N PRO A 6 2.00 62.95 2.01
CA PRO A 6 1.75 61.53 2.28
C PRO A 6 2.82 60.95 3.23
N GLU A 7 2.39 60.20 4.24
CA GLU A 7 3.26 59.45 5.15
C GLU A 7 3.88 58.24 4.44
N SER A 8 5.15 57.97 4.74
CA SER A 8 5.91 56.80 4.27
C SER A 8 5.52 55.55 5.06
N PRO A 9 5.58 54.34 4.48
CA PRO A 9 5.26 53.11 5.19
C PRO A 9 6.32 52.80 6.27
N PRO A 10 5.94 52.11 7.37
CA PRO A 10 6.87 51.78 8.45
C PRO A 10 7.92 50.75 8.01
N ALA A 11 9.15 50.94 8.50
CA ALA A 11 10.30 50.08 8.24
C ALA A 11 10.14 48.68 8.84
N GLU A 12 10.56 47.66 8.08
CA GLU A 12 10.62 46.26 8.51
C GLU A 12 11.46 46.10 9.78
N ALA A 13 10.86 45.52 10.82
CA ALA A 13 11.56 45.19 12.05
C ALA A 13 12.57 44.05 11.79
N ARG A 14 13.86 44.35 11.95
CA ARG A 14 14.93 43.35 11.92
C ARG A 14 14.86 42.51 13.20
N PHE A 15 14.83 41.20 13.05
CA PHE A 15 14.93 40.25 14.17
C PHE A 15 16.38 40.22 14.69
N GLU A 16 16.57 40.56 15.97
CA GLU A 16 17.87 40.53 16.65
C GLU A 16 17.93 39.27 17.53
N PRO A 17 18.91 38.36 17.34
CA PRO A 17 18.98 37.12 18.10
C PRO A 17 19.41 37.39 19.56
N PRO A 18 18.91 36.61 20.53
CA PRO A 18 19.26 36.80 21.94
C PRO A 18 20.71 36.44 22.24
N ALA A 19 21.31 37.17 23.20
CA ALA A 19 22.69 37.00 23.64
C ALA A 19 22.96 35.62 24.27
N ALA A 20 24.12 35.04 23.96
CA ALA A 20 24.54 33.73 24.42
C ALA A 20 24.75 33.66 25.94
N ALA A 21 24.26 32.58 26.56
CA ALA A 21 24.47 32.27 27.97
C ALA A 21 25.94 31.86 28.26
N PRO A 22 26.44 32.07 29.49
CA PRO A 22 27.81 31.70 29.86
C PRO A 22 28.01 30.17 29.91
N PRO A 23 29.23 29.67 29.64
CA PRO A 23 29.50 28.24 29.53
C PRO A 23 29.49 27.55 30.90
N VAL A 24 28.82 26.39 30.96
CA VAL A 24 28.82 25.47 32.11
C VAL A 24 30.12 24.66 32.09
N PRO A 25 30.81 24.44 33.23
CA PRO A 25 32.04 23.65 33.27
C PRO A 25 31.78 22.17 32.92
N ALA A 26 32.58 21.64 32.01
CA ALA A 26 32.47 20.29 31.48
C ALA A 26 32.85 19.21 32.53
N ALA A 27 32.04 18.16 32.62
CA ALA A 27 32.36 16.97 33.40
C ALA A 27 33.50 16.17 32.74
N PRO A 28 34.25 15.34 33.51
CA PRO A 28 35.36 14.55 32.97
C PRO A 28 34.87 13.55 31.92
N PRO A 29 35.66 13.29 30.86
CA PRO A 29 35.28 12.34 29.83
C PRO A 29 35.29 10.91 30.40
N VAL A 30 34.14 10.25 30.32
CA VAL A 30 34.03 8.79 30.52
C VAL A 30 34.74 8.11 29.34
N PRO A 31 35.62 7.11 29.55
CA PRO A 31 36.27 6.42 28.45
C PRO A 31 35.22 5.79 27.53
N ALA A 32 35.18 6.23 26.27
CA ALA A 32 34.32 5.64 25.28
C ALA A 32 34.76 4.19 25.05
N ALA A 33 33.85 3.23 25.32
CA ALA A 33 34.04 1.86 24.89
C ALA A 33 34.25 1.88 23.37
N ALA A 34 35.29 1.18 22.90
CA ALA A 34 35.60 1.10 21.47
C ALA A 34 34.35 0.64 20.71
N PRO A 35 33.98 1.32 19.60
CA PRO A 35 32.84 0.89 18.81
C PRO A 35 33.10 -0.53 18.31
N ALA A 36 32.13 -1.42 18.55
CA ALA A 36 32.14 -2.76 17.97
C ALA A 36 32.33 -2.64 16.45
N PRO A 37 33.08 -3.56 15.81
CA PRO A 37 33.30 -3.50 14.37
C PRO A 37 31.94 -3.42 13.66
N ALA A 38 31.74 -2.34 12.89
CA ALA A 38 30.56 -2.19 12.07
C ALA A 38 30.49 -3.40 11.12
N GLY A 39 29.40 -4.16 11.19
CA GLY A 39 29.10 -5.17 10.18
C GLY A 39 29.13 -4.54 8.77
N PRO A 40 29.23 -5.35 7.70
CA PRO A 40 29.26 -4.83 6.34
C PRO A 40 28.09 -3.85 6.16
N ALA A 41 28.41 -2.61 5.74
CA ALA A 41 27.40 -1.61 5.49
C ALA A 41 26.38 -2.20 4.52
N ALA A 42 25.12 -2.28 4.93
CA ALA A 42 24.06 -2.78 4.07
C ALA A 42 24.09 -1.97 2.76
N ALA A 43 24.31 -2.67 1.65
CA ALA A 43 24.35 -2.03 0.34
C ALA A 43 23.03 -1.29 0.12
N ARG A 44 23.10 -0.05 -0.37
CA ARG A 44 21.90 0.72 -0.68
C ARG A 44 21.08 -0.06 -1.72
N PRO A 45 19.77 -0.31 -1.47
CA PRO A 45 18.94 -0.98 -2.46
C PRO A 45 18.90 -0.16 -3.76
N GLU A 46 19.26 -0.78 -4.88
CA GLU A 46 19.20 -0.16 -6.20
C GLU A 46 17.89 -0.51 -6.90
N VAL A 47 17.21 0.51 -7.43
CA VAL A 47 16.03 0.35 -8.27
C VAL A 47 16.48 0.33 -9.73
N SER A 48 16.45 -0.84 -10.34
CA SER A 48 16.78 -1.06 -11.75
C SER A 48 15.52 -1.32 -12.60
N HIS A 49 15.71 -1.42 -13.91
CA HIS A 49 14.70 -2.00 -14.80
C HIS A 49 15.11 -3.41 -15.19
N LEU A 50 14.12 -4.24 -15.48
CA LEU A 50 14.30 -5.61 -15.94
C LEU A 50 14.01 -5.70 -17.44
N GLY A 51 14.71 -6.62 -18.10
CA GLY A 51 14.63 -6.86 -19.54
C GLY A 51 15.49 -5.92 -20.38
N ASP A 52 15.53 -6.17 -21.70
CA ASP A 52 16.49 -5.55 -22.62
C ASP A 52 16.15 -4.11 -23.03
N ARG A 53 14.95 -3.63 -22.68
CA ARG A 53 14.45 -2.32 -23.11
C ARG A 53 14.09 -1.48 -21.90
N ALA A 54 14.65 -0.27 -21.86
CA ALA A 54 14.32 0.70 -20.83
C ALA A 54 12.83 1.04 -20.80
N PRO A 55 12.26 1.33 -19.62
CA PRO A 55 10.91 1.87 -19.49
C PRO A 55 10.73 3.18 -20.26
N THR A 56 9.51 3.46 -20.71
CA THR A 56 9.18 4.62 -21.54
C THR A 56 9.44 5.96 -20.84
N TYR A 57 9.18 6.03 -19.54
CA TYR A 57 9.31 7.25 -18.75
C TYR A 57 10.62 7.23 -17.94
N ALA A 58 11.12 8.39 -17.55
CA ALA A 58 12.24 8.47 -16.62
C ALA A 58 11.81 8.04 -15.20
N PRO A 59 12.72 7.51 -14.37
CA PRO A 59 12.41 7.16 -12.98
C PRO A 59 12.25 8.38 -12.06
N GLU A 60 12.77 9.54 -12.48
CA GLU A 60 12.78 10.76 -11.68
C GLU A 60 11.38 11.41 -11.63
N PRO A 61 10.93 11.90 -10.45
CA PRO A 61 9.66 12.59 -10.31
C PRO A 61 9.54 13.83 -11.23
N GLY A 62 8.39 13.96 -11.90
CA GLY A 62 7.99 15.16 -12.63
C GLY A 62 7.33 16.22 -11.73
N ALA A 63 6.44 17.03 -12.31
CA ALA A 63 5.67 18.03 -11.57
C ALA A 63 4.75 17.39 -10.50
N LEU A 64 4.47 18.15 -9.43
CA LEU A 64 3.43 17.79 -8.48
C LEU A 64 2.04 18.04 -9.07
N PRO A 65 1.01 17.26 -8.68
CA PRO A 65 -0.37 17.53 -9.06
C PRO A 65 -0.85 18.88 -8.51
N PRO A 66 -1.76 19.58 -9.22
CA PRO A 66 -2.41 20.76 -8.67
C PRO A 66 -3.21 20.38 -7.42
N ALA A 67 -3.14 21.20 -6.38
CA ALA A 67 -3.87 21.02 -5.14
C ALA A 67 -5.02 22.02 -5.03
N ASP A 68 -6.17 21.56 -4.53
CA ASP A 68 -7.28 22.42 -4.11
C ASP A 68 -7.10 22.79 -2.62
N PRO A 69 -6.96 24.08 -2.27
CA PRO A 69 -6.88 24.54 -0.88
C PRO A 69 -8.04 24.08 0.03
N ALA A 70 -9.21 23.79 -0.53
CA ALA A 70 -10.37 23.30 0.23
C ALA A 70 -10.36 21.78 0.45
N ALA A 71 -9.49 21.04 -0.25
CA ALA A 71 -9.44 19.58 -0.25
C ALA A 71 -8.08 19.01 0.15
N LEU A 72 -7.34 19.70 1.03
CA LEU A 72 -6.00 19.27 1.46
C LEU A 72 -5.99 17.88 2.12
N ASP A 73 -7.08 17.50 2.81
CA ASP A 73 -7.22 16.17 3.42
C ASP A 73 -7.41 15.04 2.39
N ALA A 74 -7.66 15.39 1.12
CA ALA A 74 -7.76 14.45 0.01
C ALA A 74 -6.44 14.29 -0.77
N LEU A 75 -5.38 14.99 -0.38
CA LEU A 75 -4.07 14.85 -1.02
C LEU A 75 -3.57 13.41 -0.90
N THR A 76 -3.16 12.85 -2.04
CA THR A 76 -2.62 11.50 -2.09
C THR A 76 -1.09 11.54 -2.08
N PRO A 77 -0.42 10.92 -1.09
CA PRO A 77 1.03 10.83 -1.08
C PRO A 77 1.54 10.03 -2.29
N ASP A 78 2.70 10.39 -2.85
CA ASP A 78 3.32 9.65 -3.95
C ASP A 78 3.55 8.19 -3.57
N THR A 79 4.12 7.98 -2.38
CA THR A 79 4.46 6.67 -1.86
C THR A 79 3.94 6.50 -0.42
N VAL A 80 3.30 5.37 -0.15
CA VAL A 80 2.94 4.89 1.19
C VAL A 80 3.75 3.62 1.45
N LEU A 81 4.28 3.47 2.66
CA LEU A 81 5.06 2.31 3.07
C LEU A 81 4.69 1.94 4.51
N GLU A 82 4.25 0.71 4.69
CA GLU A 82 3.75 0.15 5.94
C GLU A 82 4.51 -1.12 6.29
N GLY A 83 4.67 -1.37 7.59
CA GLY A 83 5.34 -2.56 8.09
C GLY A 83 4.81 -2.99 9.44
N ALA A 84 4.65 -4.29 9.63
CA ALA A 84 4.33 -4.86 10.93
C ALA A 84 5.03 -6.21 11.12
N ARG A 85 5.25 -6.60 12.37
CA ARG A 85 5.73 -7.93 12.75
C ARG A 85 4.86 -8.47 13.86
N TYR A 86 4.34 -9.67 13.65
CA TYR A 86 3.57 -10.45 14.62
C TYR A 86 4.24 -11.80 14.81
N GLY A 87 3.80 -12.58 15.80
CA GLY A 87 4.48 -13.81 16.20
C GLY A 87 4.66 -14.82 15.06
N THR A 88 3.71 -14.90 14.13
CA THR A 88 3.71 -15.89 13.03
C THR A 88 3.96 -15.30 11.66
N TYR A 89 4.08 -13.98 11.51
CA TYR A 89 4.32 -13.36 10.21
C TYR A 89 4.91 -11.96 10.28
N THR A 90 5.53 -11.55 9.17
CA THR A 90 5.97 -10.17 8.92
C THR A 90 5.20 -9.62 7.74
N LEU A 91 4.61 -8.43 7.90
CA LEU A 91 3.89 -7.69 6.87
C LEU A 91 4.76 -6.55 6.33
N ARG A 92 4.76 -6.40 5.01
CA ARG A 92 5.20 -5.20 4.30
C ARG A 92 4.10 -4.80 3.32
N ALA A 93 3.76 -3.52 3.26
CA ALA A 93 2.84 -3.04 2.24
C ALA A 93 3.30 -1.69 1.70
N ALA A 94 3.13 -1.47 0.40
CA ALA A 94 3.49 -0.23 -0.24
C ALA A 94 2.49 0.12 -1.33
N SER A 95 2.29 1.41 -1.57
CA SER A 95 1.56 1.95 -2.71
C SER A 95 2.39 3.05 -3.31
N LEU A 96 2.61 3.00 -4.62
CA LEU A 96 3.54 3.87 -5.32
C LEU A 96 2.89 4.48 -6.56
N ARG A 97 3.16 5.75 -6.79
CA ARG A 97 2.80 6.44 -8.03
C ARG A 97 3.57 5.84 -9.19
N GLY A 98 2.85 5.42 -10.22
CA GLY A 98 3.40 4.88 -11.44
C GLY A 98 4.15 5.94 -12.24
N ASP A 99 5.15 5.51 -13.01
CA ASP A 99 5.96 6.41 -13.81
C ASP A 99 5.13 7.24 -14.81
N SER A 100 4.03 6.67 -15.30
CA SER A 100 3.12 7.38 -16.21
C SER A 100 2.41 8.54 -15.52
N ALA A 101 1.94 8.34 -14.28
CA ALA A 101 1.31 9.40 -13.49
C ALA A 101 2.35 10.46 -13.08
N ARG A 102 3.57 10.02 -12.72
CA ARG A 102 4.71 10.91 -12.42
C ARG A 102 5.05 11.83 -13.58
N TYR A 103 5.16 11.26 -14.78
CA TYR A 103 5.46 12.02 -15.98
C TYR A 103 4.38 13.06 -16.30
N ARG A 104 3.09 12.71 -16.11
CA ARG A 104 1.96 13.62 -16.38
C ARG A 104 1.68 14.62 -15.25
N GLY A 105 2.36 14.51 -14.12
CA GLY A 105 2.05 15.30 -12.93
C GLY A 105 0.68 14.95 -12.31
N GLU A 106 0.17 13.75 -12.54
CA GLU A 106 -1.11 13.26 -11.99
C GLU A 106 -0.90 12.65 -10.60
N ALA A 107 -1.90 12.69 -9.73
CA ALA A 107 -1.84 11.98 -8.45
C ALA A 107 -1.82 10.46 -8.65
N ARG A 108 -1.32 9.73 -7.64
CA ARG A 108 -1.51 8.27 -7.58
C ARG A 108 -3.01 7.97 -7.46
N ARG A 109 -3.50 7.03 -8.26
CA ARG A 109 -4.90 6.55 -8.26
C ARG A 109 -5.10 5.35 -7.35
N ASP A 110 -4.06 4.57 -7.12
CA ASP A 110 -4.11 3.49 -6.14
C ASP A 110 -4.20 4.00 -4.69
N PHE A 111 -4.91 3.25 -3.87
CA PHE A 111 -5.06 3.48 -2.44
C PHE A 111 -4.65 2.25 -1.62
N LEU A 112 -3.97 2.48 -0.50
CA LEU A 112 -3.58 1.47 0.47
C LEU A 112 -4.00 1.91 1.88
N LEU A 113 -4.63 0.99 2.62
CA LEU A 113 -4.98 1.14 4.01
C LEU A 113 -4.56 -0.11 4.78
N THR A 114 -3.71 0.08 5.78
CA THR A 114 -3.37 -0.96 6.77
C THR A 114 -3.92 -0.55 8.12
N ALA A 115 -4.66 -1.42 8.78
CA ALA A 115 -5.25 -1.14 10.09
C ALA A 115 -5.22 -2.39 10.98
N ARG A 116 -4.99 -2.18 12.28
CA ARG A 116 -5.21 -3.20 13.32
C ARG A 116 -6.47 -2.85 14.09
N PHE A 117 -7.39 -3.80 14.18
CA PHE A 117 -8.59 -3.71 15.02
C PHE A 117 -8.46 -4.65 16.22
N GLY A 118 -9.02 -4.25 17.36
CA GLY A 118 -8.96 -5.04 18.59
C GLY A 118 -7.58 -5.09 19.25
N SER A 119 -7.50 -5.85 20.34
CA SER A 119 -6.31 -6.00 21.18
C SER A 119 -6.05 -7.48 21.52
N GLY A 120 -4.86 -7.77 22.04
CA GLY A 120 -4.46 -9.15 22.37
C GLY A 120 -4.49 -10.08 21.16
N ASP A 121 -4.78 -11.36 21.44
CA ASP A 121 -4.87 -12.43 20.44
C ASP A 121 -6.09 -12.27 19.52
N GLU A 122 -7.13 -11.59 19.99
CA GLU A 122 -8.34 -11.29 19.21
C GLU A 122 -8.16 -10.14 18.22
N ALA A 123 -6.97 -9.53 18.18
CA ALA A 123 -6.70 -8.48 17.22
C ALA A 123 -6.66 -9.02 15.78
N LEU A 124 -7.19 -8.22 14.86
CA LEU A 124 -7.27 -8.52 13.45
C LEU A 124 -6.63 -7.40 12.64
N VAL A 125 -5.63 -7.74 11.84
CA VAL A 125 -5.04 -6.79 10.89
C VAL A 125 -5.78 -6.90 9.57
N LEU A 126 -6.17 -5.76 9.02
CA LEU A 126 -6.68 -5.60 7.66
C LEU A 126 -5.64 -4.87 6.83
N VAL A 127 -5.35 -5.40 5.65
CA VAL A 127 -4.76 -4.63 4.55
C VAL A 127 -5.80 -4.54 3.44
N ALA A 128 -6.23 -3.34 3.10
CA ALA A 128 -7.13 -3.06 1.99
C ALA A 128 -6.38 -2.23 0.95
N LEU A 129 -6.39 -2.70 -0.29
CA LEU A 129 -5.87 -1.97 -1.43
C LEU A 129 -6.93 -1.86 -2.52
N ALA A 130 -6.92 -0.73 -3.23
CA ALA A 130 -7.75 -0.57 -4.40
C ALA A 130 -7.00 0.19 -5.49
N GLY A 131 -7.18 -0.25 -6.74
CA GLY A 131 -6.62 0.40 -7.92
C GLY A 131 -7.70 0.69 -8.94
N GLY A 132 -7.69 1.89 -9.50
CA GLY A 132 -8.67 2.32 -10.50
C GLY A 132 -8.06 2.41 -11.90
N ASP A 133 -8.92 2.39 -12.92
CA ASP A 133 -8.50 2.54 -14.32
C ASP A 133 -7.92 3.95 -14.52
N ARG A 134 -6.77 4.03 -15.19
CA ARG A 134 -6.11 5.30 -15.53
C ARG A 134 -6.97 6.22 -16.41
N ALA A 135 -7.91 5.67 -17.17
CA ALA A 135 -8.84 6.42 -18.02
C ALA A 135 -10.03 6.98 -17.23
N ALA A 136 -10.26 6.51 -15.99
CA ALA A 136 -11.37 6.94 -15.15
C ALA A 136 -10.96 8.15 -14.29
N PRO A 137 -11.53 9.35 -14.51
CA PRO A 137 -11.13 10.56 -13.78
C PRO A 137 -11.34 10.46 -12.26
N GLY A 138 -12.36 9.73 -11.81
CA GLY A 138 -12.68 9.55 -10.38
C GLY A 138 -12.09 8.30 -9.75
N ALA A 139 -11.10 7.67 -10.39
CA ALA A 139 -10.48 6.42 -9.93
C ALA A 139 -9.86 6.53 -8.53
N ALA A 140 -9.15 7.63 -8.25
CA ALA A 140 -8.44 7.83 -7.00
C ALA A 140 -9.42 7.97 -5.81
N GLU A 141 -10.44 8.79 -6.00
CA GLU A 141 -11.50 9.04 -5.03
C GLU A 141 -12.31 7.76 -4.77
N ALA A 142 -12.68 7.04 -5.83
CA ALA A 142 -13.39 5.77 -5.73
C ALA A 142 -12.56 4.70 -4.97
N ALA A 143 -11.26 4.57 -5.26
CA ALA A 143 -10.37 3.64 -4.59
C ALA A 143 -10.27 3.95 -3.08
N ALA A 144 -10.10 5.22 -2.73
CA ALA A 144 -10.02 5.66 -1.34
C ALA A 144 -11.35 5.47 -0.59
N GLU A 145 -12.47 5.86 -1.20
CA GLU A 145 -13.81 5.70 -0.62
C GLU A 145 -14.15 4.22 -0.39
N LEU A 146 -13.82 3.35 -1.35
CA LEU A 146 -14.07 1.91 -1.25
C LEU A 146 -13.26 1.29 -0.13
N CYS A 147 -11.94 1.55 -0.07
CA CYS A 147 -11.08 1.02 0.99
C CYS A 147 -11.54 1.48 2.38
N ARG A 148 -11.86 2.78 2.55
CA ARG A 148 -12.34 3.32 3.84
C ARG A 148 -13.68 2.71 4.25
N THR A 149 -14.61 2.54 3.30
CA THR A 149 -15.92 1.92 3.55
C THR A 149 -15.75 0.47 4.02
N VAL A 150 -14.94 -0.30 3.29
CA VAL A 150 -14.65 -1.70 3.59
C VAL A 150 -13.96 -1.84 4.94
N ALA A 151 -12.91 -1.04 5.17
CA ALA A 151 -12.16 -1.05 6.42
C ALA A 151 -13.02 -0.68 7.63
N GLY A 152 -13.86 0.35 7.51
CA GLY A 152 -14.79 0.72 8.57
C GLY A 152 -15.80 -0.40 8.88
N ALA A 153 -16.28 -1.13 7.87
CA ALA A 153 -17.19 -2.25 8.08
C ALA A 153 -16.51 -3.48 8.69
N VAL A 154 -15.27 -3.80 8.28
CA VAL A 154 -14.43 -4.84 8.89
C VAL A 154 -14.15 -4.49 10.36
N GLY A 155 -13.74 -3.25 10.62
CA GLY A 155 -13.40 -2.78 11.96
C GLY A 155 -14.56 -2.74 12.93
N ARG A 156 -15.82 -2.63 12.46
CA ARG A 156 -17.03 -2.79 13.30
C ARG A 156 -17.42 -4.25 13.53
N SER A 157 -16.89 -5.17 12.73
CA SER A 157 -17.24 -6.59 12.73
C SER A 157 -16.05 -7.47 13.20
N GLN A 158 -15.00 -6.86 13.76
CA GLN A 158 -13.69 -7.49 13.94
C GLN A 158 -13.75 -8.73 14.83
N GLU A 159 -14.47 -8.66 15.95
CA GLU A 159 -14.62 -9.79 16.90
C GLU A 159 -15.25 -10.98 16.21
N ARG A 160 -16.36 -10.75 15.48
CA ARG A 160 -17.06 -11.80 14.76
C ARG A 160 -16.20 -12.40 13.65
N LEU A 161 -15.48 -11.56 12.90
CA LEU A 161 -14.59 -12.01 11.84
C LEU A 161 -13.43 -12.83 12.40
N ALA A 162 -12.78 -12.38 13.48
CA ALA A 162 -11.72 -13.12 14.15
C ALA A 162 -12.21 -14.50 14.64
N GLU A 163 -13.41 -14.53 15.25
CA GLU A 163 -14.04 -15.77 15.70
C GLU A 163 -14.37 -16.72 14.54
N ASP A 164 -14.97 -16.19 13.46
CA ASP A 164 -15.29 -16.97 12.25
C ASP A 164 -14.02 -17.54 11.59
N ILE A 165 -12.91 -16.79 11.60
CA ILE A 165 -11.60 -17.24 11.09
C ILE A 165 -11.02 -18.35 11.98
N ARG A 166 -11.00 -18.16 13.31
CA ARG A 166 -10.50 -19.16 14.26
C ARG A 166 -11.31 -20.45 14.22
N ALA A 167 -12.64 -20.34 14.07
CA ALA A 167 -13.54 -21.48 13.97
C ALA A 167 -13.61 -22.11 12.56
N GLY A 168 -12.89 -21.57 11.57
CA GLY A 168 -12.87 -22.11 10.20
C GLY A 168 -14.21 -21.99 9.46
N ARG A 169 -15.05 -21.01 9.80
CA ARG A 169 -16.41 -20.82 9.24
C ARG A 169 -16.37 -20.15 7.87
N ARG A 170 -15.80 -20.86 6.89
CA ARG A 170 -15.50 -20.36 5.53
C ARG A 170 -16.70 -19.77 4.81
N ASP A 171 -17.87 -20.39 4.89
CA ASP A 171 -19.07 -19.94 4.15
C ASP A 171 -19.67 -18.66 4.74
N ALA A 172 -19.61 -18.52 6.08
CA ALA A 172 -20.00 -17.31 6.77
C ALA A 172 -19.08 -16.14 6.42
N LEU A 173 -17.76 -16.38 6.41
CA LEU A 173 -16.74 -15.40 6.00
C LEU A 173 -16.96 -14.95 4.55
N ARG A 174 -17.08 -15.91 3.61
CA ARG A 174 -17.32 -15.61 2.20
C ARG A 174 -18.54 -14.72 2.02
N SER A 175 -19.68 -15.15 2.56
CA SER A 175 -20.94 -14.44 2.41
C SER A 175 -20.93 -13.07 3.09
N GLY A 176 -20.31 -12.96 4.27
CA GLY A 176 -20.17 -11.70 5.00
C GLY A 176 -19.31 -10.68 4.27
N LEU A 177 -18.15 -11.12 3.77
CA LEU A 177 -17.21 -10.28 3.02
C LEU A 177 -17.75 -9.90 1.64
N GLN A 178 -18.49 -10.78 0.98
CA GLN A 178 -19.18 -10.48 -0.27
C GLN A 178 -20.20 -9.37 -0.06
N ARG A 179 -21.12 -9.52 0.91
CA ARG A 179 -22.11 -8.47 1.23
C ARG A 179 -21.47 -7.13 1.60
N LEU A 180 -20.33 -7.16 2.28
CA LEU A 180 -19.59 -5.96 2.63
C LEU A 180 -19.00 -5.28 1.38
N THR A 181 -18.43 -6.07 0.47
CA THR A 181 -17.88 -5.63 -0.81
C THR A 181 -18.97 -5.05 -1.72
N ASP A 182 -20.11 -5.76 -1.86
CA ASP A 182 -21.25 -5.32 -2.67
C ASP A 182 -21.85 -4.00 -2.17
N ARG A 183 -21.92 -3.81 -0.85
CA ARG A 183 -22.33 -2.53 -0.25
C ARG A 183 -21.33 -1.42 -0.58
N GLY A 184 -20.03 -1.71 -0.57
CA GLY A 184 -19.00 -0.75 -0.98
C GLY A 184 -19.21 -0.27 -2.42
N TYR A 185 -19.36 -1.20 -3.37
CA TYR A 185 -19.67 -0.86 -4.76
C TYR A 185 -21.02 -0.18 -4.94
N GLY A 186 -22.04 -0.56 -4.16
CA GLY A 186 -23.33 0.13 -4.14
C GLY A 186 -23.22 1.60 -3.77
N ARG A 187 -22.34 1.95 -2.81
CA ARG A 187 -22.06 3.35 -2.46
C ARG A 187 -21.35 4.09 -3.59
N LEU A 188 -20.37 3.46 -4.24
CA LEU A 188 -19.70 4.07 -5.39
C LEU A 188 -20.68 4.36 -6.53
N ARG A 189 -21.60 3.44 -6.84
CA ARG A 189 -22.64 3.68 -7.86
C ARG A 189 -23.56 4.85 -7.51
N ALA A 190 -23.99 4.93 -6.25
CA ALA A 190 -24.77 6.08 -5.78
C ALA A 190 -23.97 7.38 -5.92
N ARG A 191 -22.69 7.37 -5.55
CA ARG A 191 -21.80 8.53 -5.66
C ARG A 191 -21.54 8.93 -7.11
N ALA A 192 -21.35 7.97 -8.01
CA ALA A 192 -21.23 8.22 -9.44
C ALA A 192 -22.47 8.95 -9.99
N ALA A 193 -23.66 8.48 -9.62
CA ALA A 193 -24.93 9.11 -10.02
C ALA A 193 -25.06 10.55 -9.50
N GLU A 194 -24.67 10.81 -8.24
CA GLU A 194 -24.66 12.17 -7.66
C GLU A 194 -23.72 13.12 -8.42
N LEU A 195 -22.59 12.59 -8.91
CA LEU A 195 -21.59 13.35 -9.67
C LEU A 195 -21.90 13.44 -11.16
N GLY A 196 -22.97 12.79 -11.64
CA GLY A 196 -23.31 12.72 -13.06
C GLY A 196 -22.30 11.90 -13.89
N LEU A 197 -21.58 10.98 -13.26
CA LEU A 197 -20.56 10.13 -13.89
C LEU A 197 -21.14 8.75 -14.24
N ALA A 198 -20.60 8.13 -15.29
CA ALA A 198 -20.84 6.71 -15.55
C ALA A 198 -20.25 5.86 -14.41
N GLU A 199 -20.87 4.73 -14.09
CA GLU A 199 -20.39 3.83 -13.02
C GLU A 199 -18.94 3.38 -13.24
N THR A 200 -18.56 3.14 -14.51
CA THR A 200 -17.19 2.76 -14.90
C THR A 200 -16.16 3.88 -14.71
N ALA A 201 -16.60 5.14 -14.62
CA ALA A 201 -15.73 6.30 -14.40
C ALA A 201 -15.47 6.60 -12.90
N TYR A 202 -16.22 5.96 -11.98
CA TYR A 202 -16.09 6.11 -10.53
C TYR A 202 -16.14 4.74 -9.84
N THR A 203 -15.13 3.91 -10.13
CA THR A 203 -14.99 2.56 -9.56
C THR A 203 -13.52 2.19 -9.42
N ALA A 204 -13.25 1.12 -8.66
CA ALA A 204 -11.91 0.58 -8.46
C ALA A 204 -11.94 -0.94 -8.22
N GLY A 205 -10.87 -1.64 -8.59
CA GLY A 205 -10.65 -3.03 -8.20
C GLY A 205 -10.18 -3.09 -6.75
N LEU A 206 -10.89 -3.83 -5.89
CA LEU A 206 -10.58 -4.00 -4.47
C LEU A 206 -9.86 -5.32 -4.23
N ARG A 207 -8.87 -5.30 -3.33
CA ARG A 207 -8.34 -6.48 -2.65
C ARG A 207 -8.20 -6.22 -1.15
N GLY A 208 -8.59 -7.20 -0.35
CA GLY A 208 -8.52 -7.18 1.10
C GLY A 208 -7.83 -8.43 1.63
N LEU A 209 -7.01 -8.25 2.65
CA LEU A 209 -6.31 -9.31 3.38
C LEU A 209 -6.58 -9.16 4.87
N LEU A 210 -7.13 -10.21 5.50
CA LEU A 210 -7.31 -10.31 6.93
C LEU A 210 -6.27 -11.25 7.54
N LEU A 211 -5.56 -10.75 8.54
CA LEU A 211 -4.49 -11.45 9.24
C LEU A 211 -4.80 -11.45 10.75
N PRO A 212 -5.25 -12.58 11.31
CA PRO A 212 -5.36 -12.75 12.76
C PRO A 212 -4.00 -12.52 13.42
N VAL A 213 -3.98 -11.84 14.57
CA VAL A 213 -2.77 -11.65 15.38
C VAL A 213 -2.46 -12.87 16.24
N ASP A 214 -3.50 -13.61 16.67
CA ASP A 214 -3.38 -14.87 17.40
C ASP A 214 -2.34 -15.82 16.76
N PRO A 215 -1.26 -16.18 17.47
CA PRO A 215 -0.22 -17.06 16.95
C PRO A 215 -0.71 -18.50 16.69
N GLN A 216 -1.82 -18.91 17.30
CA GLN A 216 -2.45 -20.21 17.02
C GLN A 216 -3.29 -20.18 15.74
N CYS A 217 -3.66 -18.99 15.25
CA CYS A 217 -4.47 -18.82 14.06
C CYS A 217 -3.62 -18.51 12.82
N ARG A 218 -3.33 -19.56 12.04
CA ARG A 218 -2.56 -19.46 10.78
C ARG A 218 -3.43 -19.23 9.54
N THR A 219 -4.73 -19.01 9.69
CA THR A 219 -5.60 -18.75 8.55
C THR A 219 -5.39 -17.32 8.03
N ARG A 220 -5.22 -17.19 6.71
CA ARG A 220 -5.13 -15.92 5.98
C ARG A 220 -6.34 -15.82 5.06
N VAL A 221 -7.09 -14.74 5.15
CA VAL A 221 -8.31 -14.55 4.35
C VAL A 221 -8.10 -13.41 3.36
N CYS A 222 -8.16 -13.74 2.08
CA CYS A 222 -8.14 -12.80 0.97
C CYS A 222 -9.55 -12.67 0.38
N PHE A 223 -9.94 -11.46 0.02
CA PHE A 223 -11.21 -11.20 -0.65
C PHE A 223 -11.12 -9.97 -1.56
N GLY A 224 -12.05 -9.81 -2.49
CA GLY A 224 -12.08 -8.62 -3.33
C GLY A 224 -12.84 -8.81 -4.64
N ALA A 225 -12.74 -7.83 -5.53
CA ALA A 225 -13.32 -7.86 -6.87
C ALA A 225 -12.54 -6.93 -7.82
N GLY A 226 -12.66 -7.11 -9.13
CA GLY A 226 -11.96 -6.28 -10.13
C GLY A 226 -10.50 -6.67 -10.35
N ALA A 227 -9.68 -5.78 -10.92
CA ALA A 227 -8.27 -6.04 -11.25
C ALA A 227 -7.37 -6.23 -10.00
N GLY A 228 -6.26 -6.94 -10.18
CA GLY A 228 -5.29 -7.28 -9.13
C GLY A 228 -4.99 -8.78 -9.06
N GLY A 229 -4.20 -9.19 -8.07
CA GLY A 229 -3.75 -10.57 -7.96
C GLY A 229 -3.35 -10.98 -6.56
N LEU A 230 -3.36 -12.30 -6.35
CA LEU A 230 -2.90 -12.98 -5.15
C LEU A 230 -1.92 -14.07 -5.55
N PHE A 231 -0.68 -13.96 -5.11
CA PHE A 231 0.39 -14.88 -5.43
C PHE A 231 0.97 -15.49 -4.16
N ARG A 232 1.52 -16.69 -4.30
CA ARG A 232 2.30 -17.36 -3.25
C ARG A 232 3.68 -17.72 -3.77
N LEU A 233 4.72 -17.27 -3.08
CA LEU A 233 6.08 -17.77 -3.25
C LEU A 233 6.29 -18.94 -2.28
N ARG A 234 6.74 -20.07 -2.81
CA ARG A 234 7.18 -21.23 -2.03
C ARG A 234 8.38 -21.87 -2.69
N SER A 235 9.45 -22.07 -1.93
CA SER A 235 10.66 -22.75 -2.42
C SER A 235 11.20 -22.15 -3.73
N GLY A 236 11.19 -20.82 -3.83
CA GLY A 236 11.64 -20.07 -5.02
C GLY A 236 10.67 -20.08 -6.20
N ALA A 237 9.50 -20.71 -6.10
CA ALA A 237 8.49 -20.76 -7.16
C ALA A 237 7.25 -19.94 -6.80
N TRP A 238 6.86 -19.05 -7.71
CA TRP A 238 5.59 -18.32 -7.63
C TRP A 238 4.43 -19.17 -8.12
N GLN A 239 3.32 -19.09 -7.41
CA GLN A 239 2.02 -19.63 -7.82
C GLN A 239 0.98 -18.51 -7.80
N ASP A 240 0.30 -18.30 -8.93
CA ASP A 240 -0.91 -17.49 -8.98
C ASP A 240 -2.07 -18.25 -8.31
N LEU A 241 -2.66 -17.65 -7.29
CA LEU A 241 -3.77 -18.21 -6.53
C LEU A 241 -5.13 -17.70 -7.02
N GLU A 242 -5.13 -16.77 -7.96
CA GLU A 242 -6.29 -16.10 -8.56
C GLU A 242 -6.10 -15.90 -10.09
N PRO A 243 -5.89 -16.98 -10.87
CA PRO A 243 -5.70 -16.88 -12.32
C PRO A 243 -6.98 -16.37 -13.00
N ASP A 244 -6.82 -15.55 -14.05
CA ASP A 244 -7.93 -14.82 -14.67
C ASP A 244 -9.01 -15.74 -15.28
N ALA A 245 -8.65 -16.93 -15.76
CA ALA A 245 -9.60 -17.93 -16.24
C ALA A 245 -10.60 -18.39 -15.16
N GLN A 246 -10.22 -18.35 -13.87
CA GLN A 246 -11.13 -18.65 -12.75
C GLN A 246 -11.97 -17.42 -12.33
N ALA A 247 -11.58 -16.24 -12.85
CA ALA A 247 -12.27 -14.96 -12.77
C ALA A 247 -13.66 -14.95 -13.39
N GLU A 248 -13.74 -15.51 -14.60
CA GLU A 248 -14.94 -15.50 -15.46
C GLU A 248 -16.04 -16.43 -14.94
N ASP A 249 -15.69 -17.47 -14.18
CA ASP A 249 -16.61 -18.44 -13.59
C ASP A 249 -17.22 -17.99 -12.24
N ALA A 250 -16.71 -16.91 -11.63
CA ALA A 250 -17.19 -16.44 -10.34
C ALA A 250 -18.45 -15.57 -10.50
N GLU A 251 -19.63 -16.07 -10.09
CA GLU A 251 -20.86 -15.28 -10.05
C GLU A 251 -20.64 -13.94 -9.31
N GLY A 252 -20.77 -12.83 -10.04
CA GLY A 252 -20.62 -11.46 -9.51
C GLY A 252 -19.17 -10.97 -9.35
N GLY A 253 -18.16 -11.69 -9.83
CA GLY A 253 -16.76 -11.24 -9.83
C GLY A 253 -16.10 -11.14 -8.45
N PHE A 254 -16.78 -11.61 -7.39
CA PHE A 254 -16.24 -11.64 -6.03
C PHE A 254 -15.26 -12.80 -5.85
N ARG A 255 -14.02 -12.47 -5.51
CA ARG A 255 -12.94 -13.41 -5.22
C ARG A 255 -12.82 -13.59 -3.71
N PHE A 256 -12.70 -14.84 -3.26
CA PHE A 256 -12.49 -15.17 -1.85
C PHE A 256 -11.64 -16.42 -1.70
N ARG A 257 -10.63 -16.32 -0.83
CA ARG A 257 -9.76 -17.41 -0.45
C ARG A 257 -9.45 -17.35 1.04
N ALA A 258 -9.69 -18.46 1.73
CA ALA A 258 -9.15 -18.71 3.06
C ALA A 258 -8.10 -19.81 2.93
N SER A 259 -6.88 -19.58 3.40
CA SER A 259 -5.79 -20.55 3.31
C SER A 259 -4.98 -20.57 4.60
N VAL A 260 -4.57 -21.77 5.01
CA VAL A 260 -3.69 -21.93 6.16
C VAL A 260 -2.26 -21.63 5.70
N ALA A 261 -1.63 -20.65 6.34
CA ALA A 261 -0.25 -20.27 6.13
C ALA A 261 0.70 -21.41 6.52
N ARG A 262 1.79 -21.55 5.77
CA ARG A 262 2.89 -22.45 6.08
C ARG A 262 4.16 -21.63 6.28
N SER A 263 4.95 -21.98 7.29
CA SER A 263 6.26 -21.37 7.52
C SER A 263 7.10 -21.43 6.23
N GLY A 264 7.75 -20.31 5.89
CA GLY A 264 8.52 -20.15 4.66
C GLY A 264 7.71 -19.81 3.41
N ASP A 265 6.38 -19.76 3.47
CA ASP A 265 5.57 -19.16 2.39
C ASP A 265 5.63 -17.63 2.46
N THR A 266 5.64 -16.99 1.30
CA THR A 266 5.33 -15.56 1.18
C THR A 266 4.04 -15.40 0.37
N LEU A 267 3.06 -14.70 0.94
CA LEU A 267 1.85 -14.29 0.21
C LEU A 267 2.04 -12.86 -0.31
N LEU A 268 1.64 -12.61 -1.56
CA LEU A 268 1.65 -11.29 -2.19
C LEU A 268 0.26 -10.95 -2.71
N LEU A 269 -0.41 -9.97 -2.11
CA LEU A 269 -1.64 -9.37 -2.60
C LEU A 269 -1.29 -8.05 -3.30
N CYS A 270 -1.79 -7.80 -4.50
CA CYS A 270 -1.44 -6.57 -5.23
C CYS A 270 -2.53 -6.06 -6.19
N SER A 271 -2.43 -4.78 -6.56
CA SER A 271 -3.26 -4.12 -7.57
C SER A 271 -2.86 -4.54 -9.00
N GLY A 272 -3.67 -4.16 -9.99
CA GLY A 272 -3.46 -4.52 -11.40
C GLY A 272 -2.06 -4.17 -11.91
N GLY A 273 -1.54 -2.98 -11.57
CA GLY A 273 -0.24 -2.51 -12.06
C GLY A 273 0.98 -3.32 -11.59
N LEU A 274 0.81 -4.23 -10.62
CA LEU A 274 1.83 -5.24 -10.28
C LEU A 274 1.38 -6.67 -10.64
N ALA A 275 0.08 -6.98 -10.58
CA ALA A 275 -0.42 -8.30 -10.91
C ALA A 275 -0.23 -8.67 -12.39
N GLU A 276 -0.41 -7.72 -13.31
CA GLU A 276 -0.19 -7.91 -14.74
C GLU A 276 1.26 -8.32 -15.06
N PRO A 277 2.31 -7.54 -14.68
CA PRO A 277 3.68 -7.94 -14.95
C PRO A 277 4.11 -9.21 -14.18
N MET A 278 3.49 -9.52 -13.03
CA MET A 278 3.73 -10.80 -12.34
C MET A 278 3.28 -12.02 -13.16
N ARG A 279 2.27 -11.87 -14.03
CA ARG A 279 1.77 -12.93 -14.91
C ARG A 279 2.45 -12.95 -16.26
N GLU A 280 2.75 -11.77 -16.81
CA GLU A 280 3.16 -11.61 -18.21
C GLU A 280 4.69 -11.56 -18.39
N GLU A 281 5.43 -11.06 -17.40
CA GLU A 281 6.86 -10.76 -17.54
C GLU A 281 7.70 -11.67 -16.64
N ALA A 282 8.16 -12.81 -17.16
CA ALA A 282 8.90 -13.83 -16.39
C ALA A 282 10.13 -13.30 -15.62
N ALA A 283 10.73 -12.19 -16.07
CA ALA A 283 11.86 -11.55 -15.39
C ALA A 283 11.48 -11.02 -13.99
N LEU A 284 10.26 -10.49 -13.82
CA LEU A 284 9.81 -9.94 -12.54
C LEU A 284 9.62 -10.98 -11.43
N PRO A 285 8.81 -12.04 -11.61
CA PRO A 285 8.66 -13.06 -10.58
C PRO A 285 9.99 -13.78 -10.33
N ALA A 286 10.86 -13.95 -11.33
CA ALA A 286 12.19 -14.53 -11.14
C ALA A 286 13.08 -13.65 -10.23
N GLU A 287 13.16 -12.34 -10.50
CA GLU A 287 13.94 -11.41 -9.69
C GLU A 287 13.38 -11.30 -8.26
N LEU A 288 12.05 -11.17 -8.11
CA LEU A 288 11.42 -11.12 -6.79
C LEU A 288 11.60 -12.43 -6.01
N ALA A 289 11.52 -13.59 -6.67
CA ALA A 289 11.78 -14.88 -6.03
C ALA A 289 13.23 -14.98 -5.54
N ALA A 290 14.19 -14.49 -6.33
CA ALA A 290 15.60 -14.49 -5.95
C ALA A 290 15.86 -13.57 -4.75
N ARG A 291 15.31 -12.34 -4.75
CA ARG A 291 15.46 -11.38 -3.65
C ARG A 291 14.76 -11.82 -2.37
N TRP A 292 13.66 -12.54 -2.48
CA TRP A 292 12.86 -13.00 -1.33
C TRP A 292 13.16 -14.45 -0.94
N ALA A 293 14.22 -15.06 -1.50
CA ALA A 293 14.64 -16.41 -1.15
C ALA A 293 15.28 -16.51 0.23
N GLU A 294 15.78 -15.39 0.77
CA GLU A 294 16.38 -15.35 2.10
C GLU A 294 15.35 -15.63 3.20
N GLN A 295 15.83 -16.21 4.31
CA GLN A 295 14.97 -16.60 5.43
C GLN A 295 14.42 -15.41 6.20
N GLU A 296 15.08 -14.24 6.12
CA GLU A 296 14.61 -13.01 6.75
C GLU A 296 13.84 -12.14 5.75
N PRO A 297 12.63 -11.66 6.10
CA PRO A 297 11.88 -10.74 5.25
C PRO A 297 12.68 -9.46 4.99
N PRO A 298 12.64 -8.89 3.77
CA PRO A 298 13.36 -7.66 3.45
C PRO A 298 12.96 -6.52 4.40
N GLY A 299 13.95 -5.68 4.72
CA GLY A 299 13.71 -4.39 5.38
C GLY A 299 12.79 -3.50 4.54
N LEU A 300 12.18 -2.48 5.17
CA LEU A 300 11.19 -1.62 4.48
C LEU A 300 11.75 -0.94 3.23
N ALA A 301 13.00 -0.45 3.26
CA ALA A 301 13.64 0.16 2.10
C ALA A 301 13.92 -0.85 0.97
N ALA A 302 14.33 -2.08 1.32
CA ALA A 302 14.56 -3.14 0.34
C ALA A 302 13.24 -3.58 -0.31
N PHE A 303 12.20 -3.79 0.49
CA PHE A 303 10.86 -4.08 -0.02
C PHE A 303 10.35 -2.99 -0.96
N LEU A 304 10.54 -1.72 -0.59
CA LEU A 304 10.16 -0.59 -1.45
C LEU A 304 10.95 -0.62 -2.77
N ALA A 305 12.24 -0.98 -2.76
CA ALA A 305 13.03 -1.11 -3.98
C ALA A 305 12.55 -2.28 -4.86
N ASP A 306 12.14 -3.39 -4.25
CA ASP A 306 11.63 -4.57 -4.96
C ASP A 306 10.33 -4.28 -5.70
N ILE A 307 9.37 -3.62 -5.06
CA ILE A 307 8.09 -3.25 -5.70
C ILE A 307 8.30 -2.16 -6.78
N GLN A 308 9.39 -1.40 -6.71
CA GLN A 308 9.78 -0.41 -7.71
C GLN A 308 10.46 -0.98 -8.97
N LEU A 309 10.72 -2.29 -9.05
CA LEU A 309 11.39 -2.89 -10.22
C LEU A 309 10.68 -2.58 -11.53
N ARG A 310 11.33 -1.83 -12.42
CA ARG A 310 10.66 -1.22 -13.57
C ARG A 310 10.67 -2.17 -14.77
N LEU A 311 9.58 -2.20 -15.54
CA LEU A 311 9.46 -2.99 -16.77
C LEU A 311 8.90 -2.11 -17.86
N LYS A 312 9.36 -2.32 -19.10
CA LYS A 312 8.80 -1.62 -20.25
C LYS A 312 7.36 -2.07 -20.47
N GLY A 313 6.45 -1.09 -20.59
CA GLY A 313 5.01 -1.35 -20.77
C GLY A 313 4.20 -1.21 -19.47
N TYR A 314 4.84 -1.34 -18.31
CA TYR A 314 4.16 -1.33 -17.00
C TYR A 314 4.52 -0.08 -16.20
N ALA A 315 3.77 0.99 -16.46
CA ALA A 315 4.00 2.33 -15.89
C ALA A 315 2.84 2.82 -15.01
N ASP A 316 1.88 1.96 -14.71
CA ASP A 316 0.75 2.25 -13.84
C ASP A 316 1.17 2.23 -12.36
N ASP A 317 0.28 2.71 -11.50
CA ASP A 317 0.48 2.69 -10.06
C ASP A 317 0.63 1.24 -9.56
N ARG A 318 1.41 1.07 -8.49
CA ARG A 318 1.69 -0.25 -7.95
C ARG A 318 1.38 -0.26 -6.47
N THR A 319 0.49 -1.15 -6.07
CA THR A 319 0.16 -1.37 -4.67
C THR A 319 0.27 -2.83 -4.33
N ALA A 320 0.99 -3.13 -3.26
CA ALA A 320 1.30 -4.49 -2.85
C ALA A 320 1.29 -4.62 -1.34
N ALA A 321 0.89 -5.78 -0.86
CA ALA A 321 1.03 -6.24 0.50
C ALA A 321 1.61 -7.64 0.49
N ALA A 322 2.77 -7.81 1.10
CA ALA A 322 3.47 -9.08 1.21
C ALA A 322 3.54 -9.54 2.67
N VAL A 323 3.28 -10.83 2.88
CA VAL A 323 3.27 -11.48 4.20
C VAL A 323 4.22 -12.67 4.17
N TRP A 324 5.30 -12.60 4.95
CA TRP A 324 6.23 -13.71 5.15
C TRP A 324 5.84 -14.49 6.39
N GLU A 325 5.63 -15.79 6.23
CA GLU A 325 5.16 -16.69 7.29
C GLU A 325 6.33 -17.32 8.05
N ALA A 326 6.27 -17.27 9.38
CA ALA A 326 7.27 -17.81 10.32
C ALA A 326 6.84 -19.14 10.95
#